data_AF-A0A354GVQ1-F1
#
_entry.id   AF-A0A354GVQ1-F1
#
_cell.length_a   1.000
_cell.length_b   1.000
_cell.length_c   1.000
_cell.angle_alpha   90.00
_cell.angle_beta   90.00
_cell.angle_gamma   90.00
#
_symmetry.space_group_name_H-M   'P 1'
#
loop_
_entity.id
_entity.type
_entity.pdbx_description
1 polymer ?
#
loop_
_entity_poly.entity_id
_entity_poly.type
_entity_poly.pdbx_seq_one_letter_code
_entity_poly.pdbx_strand_id
1 'polypeptide(L)'
;MTETPAKTRDGKVVSVTGDKLTTTCSEGKQHCHTLAKDAKVTCDGKAGKAADLKAGTCARVTENKDDRTVATAVESGKHIPATGHKA
;
A
#
# COMPACT_ATOMS: atom_id res chain seq x y z
N MET A 1 -12.72 -6.62 23.58
CA MET A 1 -11.62 -5.97 22.84
C MET A 1 -12.01 -6.05 21.38
N THR A 2 -12.45 -4.95 20.78
CA THR A 2 -12.96 -4.95 19.41
C THR A 2 -11.77 -5.00 18.45
N GLU A 3 -11.45 -6.19 17.95
CA GLU A 3 -10.67 -6.35 16.73
C GLU A 3 -11.47 -5.65 15.62
N THR A 4 -11.02 -4.48 15.16
CA THR A 4 -11.61 -3.88 13.96
C THR A 4 -10.66 -4.17 12.81
N PRO A 5 -11.20 -4.58 11.66
CA PRO A 5 -10.39 -5.10 10.58
C PRO A 5 -9.47 -4.00 10.05
N ALA A 6 -8.17 -4.31 9.91
CA ALA A 6 -7.22 -3.44 9.23
C ALA A 6 -7.75 -3.12 7.83
N LYS A 7 -7.74 -1.83 7.46
CA LYS A 7 -8.27 -1.40 6.16
C LYS A 7 -7.21 -1.57 5.10
N THR A 8 -7.50 -2.39 4.09
CA THR A 8 -6.63 -2.54 2.92
C THR A 8 -7.16 -1.71 1.77
N ARG A 9 -6.29 -0.95 1.13
CA ARG A 9 -6.54 -0.18 -0.08
C ARG A 9 -5.61 -0.68 -1.19
N ASP A 10 -6.19 -1.10 -2.30
CA ASP A 10 -5.44 -1.32 -3.53
C ASP A 10 -5.27 -0.01 -4.31
N GLY A 11 -4.14 0.10 -5.00
CA GLY A 11 -3.80 1.24 -5.83
C GLY A 11 -2.57 0.99 -6.67
N LYS A 12 -2.16 1.97 -7.47
CA LYS A 12 -0.87 1.95 -8.16
C LYS A 12 0.15 2.75 -7.37
N VAL A 13 1.36 2.21 -7.22
CA VAL A 13 2.48 3.00 -6.70
C VAL A 13 2.82 4.08 -7.72
N VAL A 14 2.94 5.33 -7.27
CA VAL A 14 3.43 6.44 -8.10
C VAL A 14 4.87 6.73 -7.78
N SER A 15 5.21 6.75 -6.49
CA SER A 15 6.56 6.98 -6.01
C SER A 15 6.70 6.56 -4.56
N VAL A 16 7.93 6.27 -4.14
CA VAL A 16 8.30 6.07 -2.74
C VAL A 16 9.47 6.97 -2.42
N THR A 17 9.39 7.66 -1.30
CA THR A 17 10.45 8.56 -0.82
C THR A 17 10.62 8.35 0.68
N GLY A 18 11.66 7.60 1.05
CA GLY A 18 11.89 7.18 2.43
C GLY A 18 10.67 6.41 2.95
N ASP A 19 10.06 6.93 4.01
CA ASP A 19 8.87 6.38 4.63
C ASP A 19 7.56 6.89 4.00
N LYS A 20 7.60 7.75 2.98
CA LYS A 20 6.39 8.23 2.30
C LYS A 20 6.13 7.41 1.03
N LEU A 21 4.98 6.76 0.99
CA LEU A 21 4.47 6.03 -0.16
C LEU A 21 3.38 6.87 -0.83
N THR A 22 3.55 7.19 -2.10
CA THR A 22 2.50 7.81 -2.91
C THR A 22 1.85 6.75 -3.77
N THR A 23 0.55 6.55 -3.61
CA THR A 23 -0.25 5.66 -4.44
C THR A 23 -1.37 6.41 -5.15
N THR A 24 -1.78 5.96 -6.32
CA THR A 24 -3.01 6.39 -6.98
C THR A 24 -4.14 5.42 -6.70
N CYS A 25 -5.31 5.95 -6.38
CA CYS A 25 -6.57 5.18 -6.37
C CYS A 25 -7.08 4.97 -7.80
N SER A 26 -8.06 4.07 -7.96
CA SER A 26 -8.74 3.82 -9.24
C SER A 26 -9.33 5.07 -9.90
N GLU A 27 -9.61 6.12 -9.13
CA GLU A 27 -10.12 7.41 -9.61
C GLU A 27 -9.02 8.34 -10.16
N GLY A 28 -7.76 7.87 -10.21
CA GLY A 28 -6.60 8.67 -10.65
C GLY A 28 -6.11 9.68 -9.62
N LYS A 29 -6.73 9.75 -8.44
CA LYS A 29 -6.31 10.62 -7.34
C LYS A 29 -5.09 10.04 -6.63
N GLN A 30 -4.06 10.87 -6.44
CA GLN A 30 -2.90 10.53 -5.63
C GLN A 30 -3.22 10.63 -4.13
N HIS A 31 -2.75 9.66 -3.37
CA HIS A 31 -2.81 9.61 -1.93
C HIS A 31 -1.43 9.30 -1.37
N CYS A 32 -1.00 10.08 -0.38
CA CYS A 32 0.26 9.88 0.31
C CYS A 32 0.00 9.18 1.64
N HIS A 33 0.68 8.07 1.84
CA HIS A 33 0.73 7.33 3.10
C HIS A 33 2.13 7.39 3.70
N THR A 34 2.20 7.38 5.02
CA THR A 34 3.45 7.23 5.75
C THR A 34 3.58 5.77 6.17
N LEU A 35 4.63 5.07 5.73
CA LEU A 35 4.96 3.73 6.19
C LEU A 35 5.31 3.78 7.68
N ALA A 36 4.70 2.88 8.45
CA ALA A 36 5.11 2.62 9.82
C ALA A 36 6.54 2.09 9.85
N LYS A 37 7.26 2.31 10.96
CA LYS A 37 8.63 1.81 11.12
C LYS A 37 8.69 0.28 11.07
N ASP A 38 7.66 -0.37 11.58
CA ASP A 38 7.47 -1.83 11.55
C ASP A 38 6.66 -2.30 10.34
N ALA A 39 6.53 -1.47 9.30
CA ALA A 39 5.72 -1.80 8.15
C ALA A 39 6.31 -2.99 7.38
N LYS A 40 5.47 -4.00 7.14
CA LYS A 40 5.88 -5.17 6.35
C LYS A 40 5.76 -4.85 4.86
N VAL A 41 6.89 -4.77 4.16
CA VAL A 41 6.90 -4.57 2.70
C VAL A 41 7.17 -5.89 1.99
N THR A 42 6.31 -6.22 1.02
CA THR A 42 6.47 -7.37 0.13
C THR A 42 6.43 -6.94 -1.33
N CYS A 43 7.31 -7.51 -2.14
CA CYS A 43 7.40 -7.28 -3.57
C CYS A 43 7.31 -8.64 -4.28
N ASP A 44 6.25 -8.81 -5.07
CA ASP A 44 5.91 -10.03 -5.80
C ASP A 44 5.93 -11.30 -4.91
N GLY A 45 5.36 -11.17 -3.71
CA GLY A 45 5.31 -12.25 -2.71
C GLY A 45 6.62 -12.49 -1.95
N LYS A 46 7.67 -11.70 -2.20
CA LYS A 46 8.94 -11.77 -1.48
C LYS A 46 9.08 -10.62 -0.49
N ALA A 47 9.75 -10.85 0.64
CA ALA A 47 10.08 -9.77 1.56
C ALA A 47 10.95 -8.74 0.84
N GLY A 48 10.50 -7.48 0.86
CA GLY A 48 11.15 -6.37 0.18
C GLY A 48 11.24 -5.16 1.11
N LYS A 49 11.63 -4.03 0.54
CA LYS A 49 11.67 -2.74 1.22
C LYS A 49 10.86 -1.73 0.43
N ALA A 50 10.43 -0.65 1.07
CA ALA A 50 9.64 0.38 0.40
C ALA A 50 10.35 0.94 -0.85
N ALA A 51 11.68 1.08 -0.80
CA ALA A 51 12.49 1.53 -1.93
C ALA A 51 12.52 0.54 -3.13
N ASP A 52 12.06 -0.70 -2.94
CA ASP A 52 11.93 -1.68 -4.03
C ASP A 52 10.61 -1.51 -4.82
N LEU A 53 9.63 -0.81 -4.23
CA LEU A 53 8.35 -0.53 -4.84
C LEU A 53 8.55 0.38 -6.07
N LYS A 54 8.21 -0.15 -7.25
CA LYS A 54 8.33 0.58 -8.51
C LYS A 54 7.04 1.31 -8.87
N ALA A 55 7.19 2.57 -9.28
CA ALA A 55 6.14 3.36 -9.89
C ALA A 55 5.44 2.59 -11.03
N GLY A 56 4.12 2.71 -11.11
CA GLY A 56 3.27 2.00 -12.06
C GLY A 56 2.86 0.58 -11.64
N THR A 57 3.46 0.01 -10.59
CA THR A 57 3.11 -1.34 -10.10
C THR A 57 1.88 -1.28 -9.21
N CYS A 58 1.04 -2.31 -9.28
CA CYS A 58 -0.09 -2.46 -8.37
C CYS A 58 0.41 -2.79 -6.96
N ALA A 59 -0.10 -2.09 -5.97
CA ALA A 59 0.19 -2.34 -4.57
C ALA A 59 -1.08 -2.31 -3.72
N ARG A 60 -1.10 -3.21 -2.73
CA ARG A 60 -2.08 -3.25 -1.65
C ARG A 60 -1.43 -2.62 -0.43
N VAL A 61 -1.95 -1.49 -0.03
CA VAL A 61 -1.57 -0.77 1.18
C VAL A 61 -2.51 -1.21 2.30
N THR A 62 -1.96 -1.68 3.41
CA THR A 62 -2.72 -1.96 4.63
C THR A 62 -2.50 -0.79 5.58
N GLU A 63 -3.57 -0.07 5.86
CA GLU A 63 -3.57 1.11 6.72
C GLU A 63 -3.74 0.71 8.19
N ASN A 64 -3.20 1.53 9.09
CA ASN A 64 -3.43 1.39 10.52
C ASN A 64 -4.91 1.65 10.81
N LYS A 65 -5.44 0.90 11.78
CA LYS A 65 -6.81 1.01 12.25
C LYS A 65 -7.10 2.37 12.90
N ASP A 66 -6.15 2.87 13.69
CA ASP A 66 -6.23 4.13 14.41
C ASP A 66 -5.88 5.31 13.50
N ASP A 67 -4.90 5.12 12.59
CA ASP A 67 -4.44 6.17 11.67
C ASP A 67 -4.36 5.70 10.21
N ARG A 68 -5.33 6.14 9.39
CA ARG A 68 -5.40 5.76 7.98
C ARG A 68 -4.27 6.36 7.13
N THR A 69 -3.59 7.39 7.63
CA THR A 69 -2.44 7.95 6.92
C THR A 69 -1.20 7.07 7.07
N VAL A 70 -1.21 6.14 8.03
CA VAL A 70 -0.09 5.24 8.32
C VAL A 70 -0.30 3.87 7.69
N ALA A 71 0.63 3.42 6.85
CA ALA A 71 0.63 2.08 6.26
C ALA A 71 1.43 1.10 7.14
N THR A 72 0.80 0.03 7.61
CA THR A 72 1.43 -1.03 8.43
C THR A 72 1.90 -2.22 7.60
N ALA A 73 1.40 -2.38 6.38
CA ALA A 73 1.94 -3.33 5.42
C ALA A 73 1.72 -2.84 3.99
N VAL A 74 2.67 -3.14 3.10
CA VAL A 74 2.56 -2.77 1.68
C VAL A 74 3.00 -3.96 0.85
N GLU A 75 2.10 -4.46 0.03
CA GLU A 75 2.36 -5.55 -0.86
C GLU A 75 2.25 -5.08 -2.30
N SER A 76 3.35 -5.07 -3.03
CA SER A 76 3.34 -4.89 -4.48
C SER A 76 3.51 -6.22 -5.18
N GLY A 77 2.97 -6.35 -6.38
CA GLY A 77 3.16 -7.55 -7.19
C GLY A 77 2.18 -7.64 -8.34
N LYS A 78 2.50 -8.48 -9.31
CA LYS A 78 1.60 -8.72 -10.46
C LYS A 78 0.32 -9.45 -10.06
N HIS A 79 0.34 -10.14 -8.93
CA HIS A 79 -0.84 -10.81 -8.38
C HIS A 79 -1.85 -9.82 -7.78
N ILE A 80 -1.43 -8.57 -7.49
CA ILE A 80 -2.32 -7.55 -6.94
C ILE A 80 -3.23 -7.06 -8.06
N PRO A 81 -4.56 -7.21 -7.93
CA PRO A 81 -5.47 -6.70 -8.93
C PRO A 81 -5.29 -5.18 -9.04
N ALA A 82 -5.07 -4.70 -10.27
CA ALA A 82 -4.92 -3.28 -10.57
C ALA A 82 -6.22 -2.47 -10.32
N THR A 83 -7.30 -3.17 -10.02
CA THR A 83 -8.65 -2.64 -9.96
C THR A 83 -9.31 -3.19 -8.70
N GLY A 84 -9.45 -2.36 -7.68
CA GLY A 84 -10.43 -2.51 -6.61
C GLY A 84 -11.87 -2.32 -7.12
N HIS A 85 -12.21 -2.91 -8.26
CA HIS A 85 -13.57 -3.28 -8.59
C HIS A 85 -13.66 -4.80 -8.42
N LYS A 86 -14.07 -5.24 -7.24
CA LYS A 86 -15.11 -6.28 -7.26
C LYS A 86 -16.42 -5.55 -7.60
N ALA A 87 -17.16 -6.20 -8.48
CA ALA A 87 -18.36 -5.76 -9.18
C ALA A 87 -19.41 -5.06 -8.30
#